data_AF-A0A920EVV9-F1
#
_entry.id   AF-A0A920EVV9-F1
#
_cell.length_a   1.000
_cell.length_b   1.000
_cell.length_c   1.000
_cell.angle_alpha   90.00
_cell.angle_beta   90.00
_cell.angle_gamma   90.00
#
_symmetry.space_group_name_H-M   'P 1'
#
loop_
_entity.id
_entity.type
_entity.pdbx_description
1 polymer ?
#
loop_
_entity_poly.entity_id
_entity_poly.type
_entity_poly.pdbx_seq_one_letter_code
_entity_poly.pdbx_strand_id
1 'polypeptide(L)'
;MLPNNDLVKDPRRLQFFLLADVIFVILLISIIIRQIVLILVRRRKSYDESRLYIKFVNLFAAMALGPAIGLVIITSLFFNLELRTWYGDAVRDAVVNSNIVARNYENEIQAEIVSDTQLIMREILKVSQNNEVNIQSIRTALSEFINLRTISSIYIFNTEGKYILKFKRS
;
A
#
# COMPACT_ATOMS: atom_id res chain seq x y z
N MET A 1 1.64 -1.53 21.37
CA MET A 1 2.88 -1.75 20.59
C MET A 1 3.48 -3.07 21.05
N LEU A 2 3.41 -4.13 20.25
CA LEU A 2 4.03 -5.42 20.61
C LEU A 2 5.56 -5.27 20.59
N PRO A 3 6.28 -5.76 21.61
CA PRO A 3 7.73 -5.69 21.65
C PRO A 3 8.33 -6.79 20.76
N ASN A 4 9.37 -6.44 20.01
CA ASN A 4 10.29 -7.35 19.32
C ASN A 4 9.68 -8.41 18.38
N ASN A 5 9.19 -7.96 17.23
CA ASN A 5 8.93 -8.82 16.07
C ASN A 5 10.06 -8.67 15.04
N ASP A 6 11.20 -9.30 15.27
CA ASP A 6 12.32 -9.33 14.32
C ASP A 6 12.02 -10.18 13.06
N LEU A 7 10.86 -10.84 13.02
CA LEU A 7 10.36 -11.59 11.86
C LEU A 7 9.97 -10.69 10.67
N VAL A 8 9.64 -9.41 10.91
CA VAL A 8 9.17 -8.47 9.88
C VAL A 8 10.30 -7.55 9.36
N LYS A 9 11.47 -7.54 10.02
CA LYS A 9 12.58 -6.65 9.65
C LYS A 9 13.42 -7.13 8.47
N ASP A 10 13.44 -8.44 8.19
CA ASP A 10 14.24 -9.02 7.11
C ASP A 10 13.38 -9.55 5.95
N PRO A 11 13.11 -8.76 4.90
CA PRO A 11 12.25 -9.16 3.79
C PRO A 11 12.72 -10.45 3.10
N ARG A 12 14.04 -10.75 3.12
CA ARG A 12 14.60 -11.99 2.56
C ARG A 12 14.24 -13.24 3.38
N ARG A 13 14.20 -13.14 4.72
CA ARG A 13 13.84 -14.26 5.59
C ARG A 13 12.36 -14.58 5.47
N LEU A 14 11.52 -13.55 5.43
CA LEU A 14 10.09 -13.69 5.19
C LEU A 14 9.82 -14.37 3.84
N GLN A 15 10.49 -13.93 2.77
CA GLN A 15 10.39 -14.57 1.45
C GLN A 15 10.80 -16.04 1.49
N PHE A 16 11.88 -16.40 2.20
CA PHE A 16 12.31 -17.78 2.34
C PHE A 16 11.27 -18.65 3.08
N PHE A 17 10.72 -18.15 4.19
CA PHE A 17 9.67 -18.86 4.92
C PHE A 17 8.41 -19.07 4.08
N LEU A 18 7.99 -18.06 3.32
CA LEU A 18 6.85 -18.16 2.41
C LEU A 18 7.12 -19.16 1.28
N LEU A 19 8.33 -19.16 0.70
CA LEU A 19 8.70 -20.13 -0.32
C LEU A 19 8.69 -21.56 0.23
N ALA A 20 9.23 -21.74 1.44
CA ALA A 20 9.24 -23.02 2.13
C ALA A 20 7.81 -23.51 2.41
N ASP A 21 6.94 -22.62 2.90
CA ASP A 21 5.53 -22.93 3.17
C ASP A 21 4.80 -23.37 1.90
N VAL A 22 4.97 -22.65 0.79
CA VAL A 22 4.40 -23.04 -0.52
C VAL A 22 4.90 -24.41 -0.97
N ILE A 23 6.20 -24.70 -0.81
CA ILE A 23 6.76 -26.02 -1.12
C ILE A 23 6.11 -27.10 -0.25
N PHE A 24 5.93 -26.85 1.06
CA PHE A 24 5.26 -27.78 1.96
C PHE A 24 3.81 -28.03 1.56
N VAL A 25 3.06 -27.01 1.17
CA VAL A 25 1.68 -27.13 0.70
C VAL A 25 1.62 -27.98 -0.57
N ILE A 26 2.49 -27.74 -1.54
CA ILE A 26 2.57 -28.54 -2.77
C ILE A 26 2.89 -30.00 -2.44
N LEU A 27 3.84 -30.23 -1.52
CA LEU A 27 4.22 -31.56 -1.08
C LEU A 27 3.04 -32.29 -0.41
N LEU A 28 2.31 -31.61 0.48
CA LEU A 28 1.11 -32.13 1.11
C LEU A 28 0.02 -32.48 0.08
N ILE A 29 -0.27 -31.57 -0.85
CA ILE A 29 -1.23 -31.81 -1.94
C ILE A 29 -0.81 -33.03 -2.76
N SER A 30 0.47 -33.16 -3.09
CA SER A 30 1.01 -34.30 -3.83
C SER A 30 0.80 -35.63 -3.08
N ILE A 31 1.04 -35.65 -1.76
CA ILE A 31 0.75 -36.83 -0.91
C ILE A 31 -0.74 -37.16 -0.93
N ILE A 32 -1.61 -36.16 -0.77
CA ILE A 32 -3.07 -36.33 -0.78
C ILE A 32 -3.53 -36.90 -2.14
N ILE A 33 -3.07 -36.33 -3.25
CA ILE A 33 -3.40 -36.81 -4.60
C ILE A 33 -2.92 -38.24 -4.78
N ARG A 34 -1.68 -38.57 -4.38
CA ARG A 34 -1.15 -39.94 -4.43
C ARG A 34 -2.05 -40.90 -3.66
N GLN A 35 -2.49 -40.52 -2.46
CA GLN A 35 -3.39 -41.32 -1.63
C GLN A 35 -4.72 -41.58 -2.35
N ILE A 36 -5.33 -40.53 -2.92
CA ILE A 36 -6.59 -40.62 -3.67
C ILE A 36 -6.43 -41.51 -4.90
N VAL A 37 -5.34 -41.36 -5.66
CA VAL A 37 -5.03 -42.18 -6.84
C VAL A 37 -4.85 -43.65 -6.46
N LEU A 38 -4.11 -43.95 -5.38
CA LEU A 38 -3.94 -45.31 -4.89
C LEU A 38 -5.29 -45.95 -4.52
N ILE A 39 -6.17 -45.22 -3.84
CA ILE A 39 -7.52 -45.68 -3.51
C ILE A 39 -8.33 -45.98 -4.78
N LEU A 40 -8.28 -45.10 -5.78
CA LEU A 40 -9.00 -45.26 -7.05
C LEU A 40 -8.49 -46.46 -7.87
N VAL A 41 -7.17 -46.64 -7.95
CA VAL A 41 -6.55 -47.77 -8.68
C VAL A 41 -6.86 -49.09 -7.99
N ARG A 42 -6.80 -49.13 -6.65
CA ARG A 42 -7.11 -50.33 -5.86
C ARG A 42 -8.58 -50.74 -5.98
N ARG A 43 -9.49 -49.77 -6.12
CA ARG A 43 -10.91 -50.04 -6.45
C ARG A 43 -11.12 -50.70 -7.82
N ARG A 44 -10.21 -50.50 -8.80
CA ARG A 44 -10.33 -51.11 -10.14
C ARG A 44 -9.72 -52.50 -10.24
N LYS A 45 -8.71 -52.79 -9.42
CA LYS A 45 -8.09 -54.12 -9.35
C LYS A 45 -8.73 -54.90 -8.21
N SER A 46 -9.87 -55.53 -8.47
CA SER A 46 -10.49 -56.51 -7.58
C SER A 46 -9.56 -57.71 -7.39
N TYR A 47 -8.60 -57.60 -6.47
CA TYR A 47 -7.83 -58.72 -5.94
C TYR A 47 -8.10 -58.77 -4.45
N ASP A 48 -8.80 -59.81 -4.01
CA ASP A 48 -8.80 -60.48 -2.70
C ASP A 48 -8.31 -59.71 -1.45
N GLU A 49 -8.58 -58.41 -1.37
CA GLU A 49 -8.23 -57.61 -0.22
C GLU A 49 -9.24 -57.86 0.88
N SER A 50 -8.71 -58.29 2.02
CA SER A 50 -9.47 -58.44 3.25
C SER A 50 -10.37 -57.22 3.46
N ARG A 51 -11.68 -57.46 3.60
CA ARG A 51 -12.70 -56.42 3.86
C ARG A 51 -12.31 -55.52 5.05
N LEU A 52 -11.42 -55.98 5.91
CA LEU A 52 -10.84 -55.24 7.02
C LEU A 52 -9.93 -54.08 6.57
N TYR A 53 -9.07 -54.29 5.57
CA TYR A 53 -8.17 -53.24 5.04
C TYR A 53 -8.97 -52.09 4.44
N ILE A 54 -9.99 -52.40 3.64
CA ILE A 54 -10.87 -51.37 3.03
C ILE A 54 -11.66 -50.61 4.10
N LYS A 55 -12.19 -51.29 5.13
CA LYS A 55 -12.84 -50.62 6.27
C LYS A 55 -11.87 -49.68 7.00
N PHE A 56 -10.63 -50.12 7.22
CA PHE A 56 -9.61 -49.33 7.91
C PHE A 56 -9.20 -48.08 7.11
N VAL A 57 -8.99 -48.22 5.80
CA VAL A 57 -8.68 -47.09 4.91
C VAL A 57 -9.82 -46.07 4.88
N ASN A 58 -11.09 -46.53 4.81
CA ASN A 58 -12.24 -45.63 4.85
C ASN A 58 -12.38 -44.92 6.21
N LEU A 59 -12.15 -45.63 7.32
CA LEU A 59 -12.20 -45.04 8.67
C LEU A 59 -11.10 -43.98 8.84
N PHE A 60 -9.89 -44.29 8.39
CA PHE A 60 -8.77 -43.35 8.41
C PHE A 60 -9.04 -42.12 7.53
N ALA A 61 -9.56 -42.32 6.32
CA ALA A 61 -9.92 -41.22 5.43
C ALA A 61 -11.01 -40.33 6.04
N ALA A 62 -12.05 -40.91 6.68
CA ALA A 62 -13.09 -40.14 7.35
C ALA A 62 -12.55 -39.36 8.56
N MET A 63 -11.68 -39.96 9.37
CA MET A 63 -11.04 -39.29 10.51
C MET A 63 -10.09 -38.16 10.07
N ALA A 64 -9.41 -38.32 8.94
CA ALA A 64 -8.50 -37.30 8.40
C ALA A 64 -9.24 -36.15 7.68
N LEU A 65 -10.25 -36.47 6.87
CA LEU A 65 -11.00 -35.48 6.09
C LEU A 65 -12.06 -34.74 6.91
N GLY A 66 -12.65 -35.39 7.92
CA GLY A 66 -13.71 -34.79 8.74
C GLY A 66 -13.33 -33.42 9.32
N PRO A 67 -12.19 -33.29 10.01
CA PRO A 67 -11.73 -32.01 10.55
C PRO A 67 -11.47 -30.96 9.47
N ALA A 68 -10.89 -31.35 8.33
CA ALA A 68 -10.58 -30.43 7.24
C ALA A 68 -11.85 -29.88 6.56
N ILE A 69 -12.84 -30.74 6.31
CA ILE A 69 -14.13 -30.32 5.73
C ILE A 69 -14.88 -29.42 6.72
N GLY A 70 -14.89 -29.78 8.00
CA GLY A 70 -15.47 -28.95 9.05
C GLY A 70 -14.84 -27.56 9.09
N LEU A 71 -13.50 -27.50 9.03
CA LEU A 71 -12.76 -26.23 8.97
C LEU A 71 -13.17 -25.39 7.75
N VAL A 72 -13.23 -25.98 6.55
CA VAL A 72 -13.61 -25.24 5.32
C VAL A 72 -15.02 -24.65 5.44
N ILE A 73 -15.99 -25.42 5.95
CA ILE A 73 -17.36 -24.95 6.14
C ILE A 73 -17.38 -23.79 7.14
N ILE A 74 -16.74 -23.98 8.30
CA ILE A 74 -16.68 -22.98 9.37
C ILE A 74 -16.02 -21.70 8.85
N THR A 75 -14.83 -21.80 8.26
CA THR A 75 -14.09 -20.65 7.71
C THR A 75 -14.89 -19.95 6.62
N SER A 76 -15.57 -20.68 5.73
CA SER A 76 -16.40 -20.06 4.69
C SER A 76 -17.58 -19.26 5.26
N LEU A 77 -18.17 -19.72 6.38
CA LEU A 77 -19.22 -18.98 7.09
C LEU A 77 -18.65 -17.72 7.74
N PHE A 78 -17.50 -17.84 8.42
CA PHE A 78 -16.84 -16.70 9.08
C PHE A 78 -16.32 -15.65 8.09
N PHE A 79 -15.80 -16.06 6.93
CA PHE A 79 -15.25 -15.17 5.92
C PHE A 79 -16.25 -14.08 5.47
N ASN A 80 -17.53 -14.43 5.32
CA ASN A 80 -18.58 -13.47 4.96
C ASN A 80 -18.85 -12.43 6.05
N LEU A 81 -18.73 -12.81 7.32
CA LEU A 81 -18.99 -11.95 8.47
C LEU A 81 -17.80 -11.03 8.74
N GLU A 82 -16.60 -11.60 8.67
CA GLU A 82 -15.34 -10.90 8.89
C GLU A 82 -15.18 -9.81 7.82
N LEU A 83 -15.24 -10.15 6.53
CA LEU A 83 -15.07 -9.17 5.46
C LEU A 83 -16.03 -7.98 5.59
N ARG A 84 -17.29 -8.20 5.96
CA ARG A 84 -18.23 -7.10 6.13
C ARG A 84 -17.84 -6.17 7.28
N THR A 85 -17.32 -6.73 8.36
CA THR A 85 -17.04 -6.00 9.60
C THR A 85 -15.70 -5.25 9.55
N TRP A 86 -14.62 -5.92 9.12
CA TRP A 86 -13.28 -5.31 9.16
C TRP A 86 -12.86 -4.68 7.84
N TYR A 87 -13.31 -5.20 6.70
CA TYR A 87 -12.89 -4.67 5.39
C TYR A 87 -13.74 -3.49 4.95
N GLY A 88 -15.07 -3.55 5.17
CA GLY A 88 -15.99 -2.48 4.76
C GLY A 88 -15.68 -1.14 5.39
N ASP A 89 -15.65 -1.10 6.74
CA ASP A 89 -15.40 0.14 7.48
C ASP A 89 -13.95 0.63 7.29
N ALA A 90 -12.95 -0.25 7.35
CA ALA A 90 -11.56 0.15 7.17
C ALA A 90 -11.28 0.73 5.76
N VAL A 91 -11.84 0.12 4.70
CA VAL A 91 -11.68 0.64 3.33
C VAL A 91 -12.46 1.94 3.16
N ARG A 92 -13.70 2.03 3.67
CA ARG A 92 -14.48 3.26 3.63
C ARG A 92 -13.74 4.40 4.33
N ASP A 93 -13.27 4.18 5.54
CA ASP A 93 -12.58 5.19 6.34
C ASP A 93 -11.26 5.60 5.70
N ALA A 94 -10.49 4.67 5.13
CA ALA A 94 -9.27 4.99 4.40
C ALA A 94 -9.55 5.87 3.16
N VAL A 95 -10.61 5.55 2.40
CA VAL A 95 -11.00 6.34 1.21
C VAL A 95 -11.52 7.72 1.61
N VAL A 96 -12.39 7.79 2.62
CA VAL A 96 -12.95 9.06 3.13
C VAL A 96 -11.84 9.94 3.70
N ASN A 97 -10.98 9.39 4.54
CA ASN A 97 -9.85 10.14 5.11
C ASN A 97 -8.87 10.60 4.03
N SER A 98 -8.59 9.78 3.01
CA SER A 98 -7.73 10.20 1.89
C SER A 98 -8.32 11.37 1.11
N ASN A 99 -9.64 11.38 0.89
CA ASN A 99 -10.33 12.49 0.24
C ASN A 99 -10.30 13.75 1.11
N ILE A 100 -10.60 13.64 2.41
CA ILE A 100 -10.52 14.76 3.35
C ILE A 100 -9.10 15.33 3.39
N VAL A 101 -8.07 14.48 3.48
CA VAL A 101 -6.66 14.90 3.48
C VAL A 101 -6.29 15.57 2.17
N ALA A 102 -6.67 15.00 1.02
CA ALA A 102 -6.41 15.61 -0.28
C ALA A 102 -7.07 16.99 -0.42
N ARG A 103 -8.32 17.13 0.04
CA ARG A 103 -9.04 18.40 0.00
C ARG A 103 -8.46 19.44 0.95
N ASN A 104 -8.05 19.02 2.14
CA ASN A 104 -7.36 19.90 3.10
C ASN A 104 -6.00 20.35 2.55
N TYR A 105 -5.25 19.43 1.94
CA TYR A 105 -3.96 19.75 1.31
C TYR A 105 -4.13 20.72 0.13
N GLU A 106 -5.17 20.57 -0.69
CA GLU A 106 -5.48 21.53 -1.75
C GLU A 106 -5.77 22.93 -1.19
N ASN A 107 -6.62 23.01 -0.17
CA ASN A 107 -6.96 24.29 0.48
C ASN A 107 -5.73 24.94 1.14
N GLU A 108 -4.88 24.12 1.79
CA GLU A 108 -3.63 24.55 2.41
C GLU A 108 -2.66 25.11 1.37
N ILE A 109 -2.45 24.40 0.25
CA ILE A 109 -1.62 24.89 -0.86
C ILE A 109 -2.15 26.20 -1.43
N GLN A 110 -3.46 26.32 -1.64
CA GLN A 110 -4.05 27.56 -2.17
C GLN A 110 -3.79 28.74 -1.22
N ALA A 111 -3.98 28.54 0.09
CA ALA A 111 -3.71 29.57 1.10
C ALA A 111 -2.21 29.89 1.20
N GLU A 112 -1.33 28.89 1.12
CA GLU A 112 0.12 29.06 1.12
C GLU A 112 0.58 29.90 -0.09
N ILE A 113 0.11 29.57 -1.30
CA ILE A 113 0.45 30.31 -2.53
C ILE A 113 0.00 31.78 -2.44
N VAL A 114 -1.21 32.05 -1.92
CA VAL A 114 -1.70 33.42 -1.75
C VAL A 114 -0.86 34.19 -0.73
N SER A 115 -0.52 33.56 0.40
CA SER A 115 0.34 34.17 1.42
C SER A 115 1.74 34.48 0.86
N ASP A 116 2.34 33.51 0.19
CA ASP A 116 3.67 33.61 -0.40
C ASP A 116 3.75 34.71 -1.48
N THR A 117 2.74 34.79 -2.36
CA THR A 117 2.67 35.85 -3.38
C THR A 117 2.52 37.24 -2.77
N GLN A 118 1.76 37.40 -1.69
CA GLN A 118 1.66 38.67 -0.97
C GLN A 118 2.98 39.08 -0.31
N LEU A 119 3.70 38.13 0.28
CA LEU A 119 5.03 38.38 0.87
C LEU A 119 6.04 38.79 -0.21
N ILE A 120 6.09 38.08 -1.32
CA ILE A 120 6.93 38.41 -2.48
C ILE A 120 6.63 39.84 -2.98
N MET A 121 5.35 40.19 -3.13
CA MET A 121 4.94 41.53 -3.55
C MET A 121 5.45 42.61 -2.58
N ARG A 122 5.28 42.40 -1.27
CA ARG A 122 5.72 43.34 -0.24
C ARG A 122 7.24 43.56 -0.29
N GLU A 123 8.00 42.50 -0.49
CA GLU A 123 9.46 42.59 -0.56
C GLU A 123 9.92 43.32 -1.83
N ILE A 124 9.30 43.04 -2.98
CA ILE A 124 9.56 43.78 -4.23
C ILE A 124 9.27 45.28 -4.04
N LEU A 125 8.13 45.63 -3.43
CA LEU A 125 7.75 47.03 -3.19
C LEU A 125 8.71 47.74 -2.22
N LYS A 126 9.19 47.04 -1.19
CA LYS A 126 10.15 47.57 -0.22
C LYS A 126 11.50 47.91 -0.86
N VAL A 127 11.95 47.08 -1.81
CA VAL A 127 13.21 47.28 -2.53
C VAL A 127 13.08 48.33 -3.64
N SER A 128 11.86 48.61 -4.11
CA SER A 128 11.56 49.61 -5.14
C SER A 128 11.29 51.02 -4.59
N GLN A 129 11.75 51.34 -3.37
CA GLN A 129 11.62 52.69 -2.82
C GLN A 129 12.44 53.69 -3.66
N ASN A 130 11.81 54.82 -4.03
CA ASN A 130 12.30 55.91 -4.90
C ASN A 130 12.12 55.76 -6.43
N ASN A 131 11.20 54.93 -6.92
CA ASN A 131 10.89 54.77 -8.36
C ASN A 131 12.06 54.26 -9.24
N GLU A 132 13.20 53.90 -8.65
CA GLU A 132 14.30 53.24 -9.34
C GLU A 132 14.20 51.73 -9.13
N VAL A 133 13.69 51.02 -10.14
CA VAL A 133 13.61 49.55 -10.13
C VAL A 133 15.01 48.97 -10.30
N ASN A 134 15.72 48.77 -9.19
CA ASN A 134 17.01 48.07 -9.20
C ASN A 134 16.78 46.54 -9.24
N ILE A 135 16.90 45.99 -10.45
CA ILE A 135 16.74 44.56 -10.74
C ILE A 135 17.67 43.69 -9.88
N GLN A 136 18.86 44.18 -9.53
CA GLN A 136 19.82 43.41 -8.73
C GLN A 136 19.40 43.32 -7.26
N SER A 137 18.85 44.39 -6.70
CA SER A 137 18.33 44.38 -5.32
C SER A 137 17.12 43.46 -5.18
N ILE A 138 16.21 43.45 -6.17
CA ILE A 138 15.07 42.52 -6.22
C ILE A 138 15.56 41.07 -6.32
N ARG A 139 16.63 40.81 -7.11
CA ARG A 139 17.22 39.48 -7.23
C ARG A 139 17.75 38.95 -5.90
N THR A 140 18.47 39.77 -5.15
CA THR A 140 19.01 39.39 -3.84
C THR A 140 17.88 39.09 -2.85
N ALA A 141 16.88 39.97 -2.75
CA ALA A 141 15.76 39.78 -1.83
C ALA A 141 14.93 38.52 -2.15
N LEU A 142 14.63 38.25 -3.43
CA LEU A 142 13.88 37.05 -3.83
C LEU A 142 14.69 35.75 -3.67
N SER A 143 16.02 35.79 -3.78
CA SER A 143 16.86 34.61 -3.61
C SER A 143 16.87 34.07 -2.18
N GLU A 144 16.64 34.92 -1.18
CA GLU A 144 16.51 34.53 0.23
C GLU A 144 15.18 33.80 0.50
N PHE A 145 14.10 34.24 -0.14
CA PHE A 145 12.76 33.65 0.01
C PHE A 145 12.57 32.30 -0.69
N ILE A 146 13.18 32.08 -1.85
CA ILE A 146 13.01 30.84 -2.65
C ILE A 146 13.61 29.60 -1.96
N ASN A 147 14.60 29.79 -1.09
CA ASN A 147 15.21 28.69 -0.35
C ASN A 147 14.40 28.26 0.89
N LEU A 148 13.49 29.10 1.37
CA LEU A 148 12.74 28.88 2.61
C LEU A 148 11.29 28.41 2.39
N ARG A 149 10.77 28.45 1.15
CA ARG A 149 9.35 28.21 0.83
C ARG A 149 9.15 27.16 -0.27
N THR A 150 7.91 26.66 -0.41
CA THR A 150 7.51 25.59 -1.35
C THR A 150 7.39 26.07 -2.81
N ILE A 151 7.90 27.26 -3.13
CA ILE A 151 7.77 27.87 -4.46
C ILE A 151 8.82 27.28 -5.40
N SER A 152 8.38 26.62 -6.48
CA SER A 152 9.31 26.00 -7.44
C SER A 152 9.97 27.03 -8.37
N SER A 153 9.24 28.08 -8.76
CA SER A 153 9.73 29.12 -9.66
C SER A 153 8.90 30.40 -9.59
N ILE A 154 9.55 31.53 -9.85
CA ILE A 154 8.94 32.87 -9.92
C ILE A 154 9.32 33.49 -11.26
N TYR A 155 8.35 34.03 -11.98
CA TYR A 155 8.53 34.75 -13.24
C TYR A 155 7.94 36.16 -13.12
N ILE A 156 8.70 37.16 -13.51
CA ILE A 156 8.26 38.57 -13.56
C ILE A 156 8.22 39.00 -15.02
N PHE A 157 7.11 39.57 -15.46
CA PHE A 157 6.86 39.99 -16.85
C PHE A 157 6.79 41.52 -16.97
N ASN A 158 7.20 42.06 -18.11
CA ASN A 158 6.94 43.45 -18.48
C ASN A 158 5.53 43.62 -19.07
N THR A 159 5.14 44.86 -19.35
CA THR A 159 3.85 45.21 -19.99
C THR A 159 3.71 44.67 -21.42
N GLU A 160 4.80 44.27 -22.07
CA GLU A 160 4.84 43.66 -23.41
C GLU A 160 4.75 42.11 -23.37
N GLY A 161 4.63 41.51 -22.17
CA GLY A 161 4.55 40.06 -21.99
C GLY A 161 5.89 39.32 -22.03
N LYS A 162 7.02 40.05 -22.07
CA LYS A 162 8.37 39.46 -22.02
C LYS A 162 8.81 39.28 -20.56
N TYR A 163 9.36 38.12 -20.23
CA TYR A 163 9.89 37.89 -18.89
C TYR A 163 11.18 38.71 -18.67
N ILE A 164 11.24 39.45 -17.55
CA ILE A 164 12.39 40.26 -17.14
C ILE A 164 13.28 39.44 -16.19
N LEU A 165 12.64 38.68 -15.29
CA LEU A 165 13.33 37.90 -14.27
C LEU A 165 12.70 36.51 -14.15
N LYS A 166 13.58 35.52 -13.99
CA LYS A 166 13.24 34.13 -13.74
C LYS A 166 14.05 33.64 -12.56
N PHE A 167 13.37 33.06 -11.59
CA PHE A 167 13.98 32.34 -10.49
C PHE A 167 13.43 30.92 -10.47
N LYS A 168 14.30 29.95 -10.27
CA LYS A 168 13.95 28.54 -10.17
C LYS A 168 14.72 27.96 -8.99
N ARG A 169 14.03 27.20 -8.14
CA ARG A 169 14.70 26.42 -7.10
C ARG A 169 15.65 25.41 -7.76
N SER A 170 16.91 25.42 -7.34
CA SER A 170 17.92 24.47 -7.81
C SER A 170 17.79 23.12 -7.11
#